data_AF-A0AAV0VK22-F1
#
_entry.id   AF-A0AAV0VK22-F1
#
_cell.length_a   1.000
_cell.length_b   1.000
_cell.length_c   1.000
_cell.angle_alpha   90.00
_cell.angle_beta   90.00
_cell.angle_gamma   90.00
#
_symmetry.space_group_name_H-M   'P 1'
#
loop_
_entity.id
_entity.type
_entity.pdbx_description
1 polymer ?
#
loop_
_entity_poly.entity_id
_entity_poly.type
_entity_poly.pdbx_seq_one_letter_code
_entity_poly.pdbx_strand_id
1 'polypeptide(L)' 'MHRPISVTRDRTPNEREAIRLVYADMKNRKKNGESDLVIKYRDGFPYIIPARRSSQDRRHQASNSALTQTKS' A
#
# COMPACT_ATOMS: atom_id res chain seq x y z
N MET A 1 -1.25 -27.79 -9.12
CA MET A 1 -0.44 -26.55 -9.07
C MET A 1 -1.32 -25.39 -9.52
N HIS A 2 -1.73 -24.49 -8.62
CA HIS A 2 -2.47 -23.28 -8.99
C HIS A 2 -1.48 -22.14 -9.27
N ARG A 3 -1.47 -21.63 -10.50
CA ARG A 3 -0.71 -20.43 -10.86
C ARG A 3 -1.53 -19.20 -10.46
N PRO A 4 -0.95 -18.22 -9.75
CA PRO A 4 -1.68 -16.98 -9.45
C PRO A 4 -1.99 -16.25 -10.76
N ILE A 5 -3.27 -15.99 -11.02
CA ILE A 5 -3.71 -15.17 -12.14
C ILE A 5 -3.46 -13.72 -11.75
N SER A 6 -2.48 -13.08 -12.42
CA SER A 6 -2.27 -11.64 -12.29
C SER A 6 -3.33 -10.91 -13.10
N VAL A 7 -4.40 -10.47 -12.46
CA VAL A 7 -5.39 -9.59 -13.08
C VAL A 7 -4.80 -8.18 -13.10
N THR A 8 -4.28 -7.77 -14.26
CA THR A 8 -3.82 -6.40 -14.48
C THR A 8 -5.05 -5.54 -14.83
N ARG A 9 -5.61 -4.84 -13.83
CA ARG A 9 -6.65 -3.84 -14.11
C ARG A 9 -6.02 -2.60 -14.72
N ASP A 10 -6.56 -2.14 -15.84
CA ASP A 10 -6.19 -0.84 -16.40
C ASP A 10 -6.56 0.27 -15.42
N ARG A 11 -5.57 1.07 -15.06
CA ARG A 11 -5.76 2.24 -14.21
C ARG A 11 -6.44 3.34 -15.01
N THR A 12 -7.43 3.98 -14.39
CA THR A 12 -8.05 5.21 -14.90
C THR A 12 -7.00 6.33 -15.02
N PRO A 13 -7.24 7.36 -15.86
CA PRO A 13 -6.34 8.50 -15.94
C PRO A 13 -6.04 9.15 -14.58
N ASN A 14 -7.05 9.25 -13.70
CA ASN A 14 -6.91 9.83 -12.36
C ASN A 14 -6.02 8.98 -11.45
N GLU A 15 -6.18 7.66 -11.45
CA GLU A 15 -5.29 6.76 -10.69
C GLU A 15 -3.85 6.84 -11.20
N ARG A 16 -3.64 6.96 -12.51
CA ARG A 16 -2.30 7.15 -13.08
C ARG A 16 -1.68 8.46 -12.63
N GLU A 17 -2.46 9.55 -12.64
CA GLU A 17 -1.97 10.86 -12.19
C GLU A 17 -1.62 10.84 -10.70
N ALA A 18 -2.48 10.26 -9.86
CA ALA A 18 -2.21 10.10 -8.43
C ALA A 18 -0.90 9.33 -8.17
N ILE A 19 -0.63 8.29 -8.97
CA ILE A 19 0.65 7.55 -8.91
C ILE A 19 1.83 8.45 -9.24
N ARG A 20 1.75 9.23 -10.33
CA ARG A 20 2.84 10.15 -10.70
C ARG A 20 3.12 11.15 -9.59
N LEU A 21 2.07 11.75 -9.02
CA LEU A 21 2.18 12.71 -7.94
C LEU A 21 2.83 12.11 -6.69
N VAL A 22 2.44 10.88 -6.31
CA VAL A 22 3.04 10.19 -5.17
C VAL A 22 4.53 9.90 -5.38
N TYR A 23 4.94 9.50 -6.59
CA TYR A 23 6.36 9.29 -6.86
C TYR A 23 7.16 10.60 -6.87
N ALA A 24 6.57 11.70 -7.34
CA ALA A 24 7.18 13.03 -7.28
C ALA A 24 7.35 13.50 -5.82
N ASP A 25 6.31 13.36 -5.00
CA ASP A 25 6.35 13.70 -3.57
C ASP A 25 7.38 12.84 -2.83
N MET A 26 7.41 11.54 -3.10
CA MET A 26 8.41 10.65 -2.51
C MET A 26 9.84 11.07 -2.84
N LYS A 27 10.10 11.49 -4.08
CA LYS A 27 11.42 11.98 -4.49
C LYS A 27 11.81 13.25 -3.74
N ASN A 28 10.87 14.18 -3.56
CA ASN A 28 11.09 15.42 -2.81
C ASN A 28 11.37 15.14 -1.32
N ARG A 29 10.58 14.28 -0.68
CA ARG A 29 10.77 13.90 0.73
C ARG A 29 12.10 13.20 0.96
N LYS A 30 12.50 12.30 0.05
CA LYS A 30 13.84 11.68 0.08
C LYS A 30 14.97 12.71 -0.04
N LYS A 31 14.81 13.72 -0.92
CA LYS A 31 15.78 14.82 -1.05
C LYS A 31 15.88 15.66 0.23
N ASN A 32 14.78 15.79 0.96
CA ASN A 32 14.72 16.50 2.25
C ASN A 32 15.23 15.66 3.44
N GLY A 33 15.76 14.46 3.20
CA GLY A 33 16.33 13.60 4.23
C GLY A 33 15.33 12.66 4.90
N GLU A 34 14.08 12.59 4.45
CA GLU A 34 13.14 11.57 4.92
C GLU A 34 13.50 10.21 4.32
N SER A 35 13.97 9.30 5.17
CA SER A 35 14.17 7.89 4.86
C SER A 35 12.94 7.05 5.23
N ASP A 36 12.95 5.77 4.86
CA ASP A 36 11.93 4.80 5.27
C ASP A 36 10.49 5.17 4.84
N LEU A 37 10.28 5.51 3.57
CA LEU A 37 8.95 5.78 3.01
C LEU A 37 8.43 4.59 2.22
N VAL A 38 7.14 4.27 2.37
CA VAL A 38 6.46 3.22 1.59
C VAL A 38 5.18 3.76 0.97
N ILE A 39 4.84 3.27 -0.22
CA ILE A 39 3.57 3.56 -0.89
C ILE A 39 2.55 2.51 -0.47
N LYS A 40 1.39 2.96 0.01
CA LYS A 40 0.20 2.14 0.20
C LYS A 40 -0.90 2.56 -0.77
N TYR A 41 -1.89 1.71 -0.93
CA TYR A 41 -3.07 1.98 -1.73
C TYR A 41 -4.31 1.92 -0.85
N ARG A 42 -5.19 2.90 -1.01
CA ARG A 42 -6.52 2.94 -0.41
C ARG A 42 -7.50 3.27 -1.51
N ASP A 43 -8.48 2.40 -1.74
CA ASP A 43 -9.53 2.58 -2.75
C ASP A 43 -8.98 2.86 -4.17
N GLY A 44 -7.85 2.25 -4.52
CA GLY A 44 -7.17 2.46 -5.81
C GLY A 44 -6.21 3.65 -5.86
N PHE A 45 -6.23 4.52 -4.85
CA PHE A 45 -5.38 5.71 -4.78
C PHE A 45 -4.11 5.47 -3.93
N PRO A 46 -2.93 5.81 -4.46
CA PRO A 46 -1.68 5.68 -3.72
C PRO A 46 -1.50 6.81 -2.70
N TYR A 47 -0.81 6.52 -1.59
CA TYR A 47 -0.38 7.51 -0.60
C TYR A 47 0.90 7.05 0.10
N ILE A 48 1.68 8.01 0.63
CA ILE A 48 2.97 7.73 1.29
C ILE A 48 2.80 7.66 2.80
N ILE A 49 3.35 6.62 3.43
CA ILE A 49 3.49 6.55 4.88
C ILE A 49 4.95 6.23 5.28
N PRO A 50 5.36 6.58 6.51
CA PRO A 50 6.60 6.06 7.08
C PRO A 50 6.53 4.54 7.25
N ALA A 51 7.61 3.83 6.94
CA ALA A 51 7.73 2.38 7.04
C ALA A 51 7.52 1.90 8.49
N ARG A 52 7.94 2.70 9.48
CA ARG A 52 7.65 2.43 10.91
C ARG A 52 6.16 2.36 11.22
N ARG A 53 5.32 3.15 10.54
CA ARG A 53 3.85 3.08 10.69
C ARG A 53 3.26 1.87 9.94
N SER A 54 3.95 1.40 8.89
CA SER A 54 3.48 0.27 8.07
C SER A 54 3.52 -1.07 8.82
N SER A 55 4.47 -1.27 9.73
CA SER A 55 4.59 -2.50 10.53
C SER A 55 3.51 -2.58 11.62
N GLN A 56 3.09 -1.44 12.17
CA GLN A 56 2.00 -1.37 13.13
C GLN A 56 0.66 -1.70 12.47
N ASP A 57 0.38 -1.18 11.27
CA ASP A 57 -0.80 -1.57 10.49
C ASP A 57 -0.86 -3.08 10.19
N ARG A 58 0.29 -3.73 9.90
CA ARG A 58 0.32 -5.19 9.69
C ARG A 58 -0.03 -5.97 10.95
N ARG A 59 0.40 -5.50 12.14
CA ARG A 59 0.05 -6.15 13.41
C ARG A 59 -1.44 -6.03 13.72
N HIS A 60 -2.06 -4.89 13.42
CA HIS A 60 -3.50 -4.70 13.61
C HIS A 60 -4.36 -5.48 12.60
N GLN A 61 -3.87 -5.70 11.37
CA GLN A 61 -4.57 -6.58 10.41
C GLN A 61 -4.44 -8.07 10.77
N ALA A 62 -3.29 -8.52 11.26
CA ALA A 62 -3.09 -9.93 11.62
C ALA A 62 -3.99 -10.39 12.80
N SER A 63 -4.31 -9.51 13.74
CA SER A 63 -5.20 -9.83 14.86
C SER A 63 -6.68 -9.96 14.48
N ASN A 64 -7.12 -9.40 13.34
CA ASN A 64 -8.50 -9.53 12.88
C ASN A 64 -8.75 -10.78 12.02
N SER A 65 -7.70 -11.35 11.43
CA SER A 65 -7.80 -12.56 10.59
C SER A 65 -7.79 -13.87 11.38
N ALA A 66 -7.48 -13.83 12.69
CA ALA A 66 -7.36 -15.02 13.54
C ALA A 66 -8.66 -15.37 14.30
N LEU A 67 -9.72 -14.56 14.21
CA LEU A 67 -10.95 -14.74 15.00
C LEU A 67 -12.14 -15.36 14.25
N THR A 68 -11.95 -15.86 13.01
CA THR A 68 -13.06 -16.41 12.20
C THR A 68 -12.94 -17.90 11.84
N GLN A 69 -12.02 -18.65 12.46
CA GLN A 69 -12.00 -20.12 12.36
C GLN A 69 -12.01 -20.75 13.76
N THR A 70 -13.20 -21.01 14.30
CA THR A 70 -13.51 -22.11 15.24
C THR A 70 -15.01 -22.06 15.59
N LYS A 71 -15.84 -22.55 14.66
CA LYS A 71 -17.12 -23.23 14.98
C LYS A 71 -17.79 -23.67 13.69
N SER A 72 -17.66 -24.97 13.38
CA SER A 72 -18.73 -25.88 13.00
C SER A 72 -18.14 -27.28 12.88
#